data_AF-A0A8T6M084-F1
#
_entry.id   AF-A0A8T6M084-F1
#
_cell.length_a   1.000
_cell.length_b   1.000
_cell.length_c   1.000
_cell.angle_alpha   90.00
_cell.angle_beta   90.00
_cell.angle_gamma   90.00
#
_symmetry.space_group_name_H-M   'P 1'
#
loop_
_entity.id
_entity.type
_entity.pdbx_description
1 polymer ?
#
loop_
_entity_poly.entity_id
_entity_poly.type
_entity_poly.pdbx_seq_one_letter_code
_entity_poly.pdbx_strand_id
1 'polypeptide(L)'
;MADVFIDGRFVGQAKEPEKMIEFLREKRRAGKIPDQVNFSYLDYLNEIRVVTDEGRVRRPLIIIENGKPKLTQEHIEKIQKGEIMWHDLINNGIIEYLDTEEEENALVALRSENLTKEHTHLELDPLVIFGISTSFVPFPEFDRGDRVNFGSKMVGQSIGLYSTNFLRRVDTKSNILVYPQKSLVKTHIDDVLHSENHPGGQNIVIAVMSFKCFNIEDAIIMNKSSVERGLFWSYLFRTYEAEEKKYMGGQEDIIGIPEPGVKGYAGEEAYKHLPEDGIINPEIHLTDEQIIVGKTSPLRFLGSLDQFITDLENIRETSVKLRHGEEGIVDRVFITESADGNKLVKVVVRDLKRPEIGDKFASRHGQKGVIGLIIPEEDLPFTEDGVIPDIIFNPHSIPSRMTIGKLLEIIGGKVCALNGKRSSNSAFHPTPEKDFVEALEKNGFKGDGKEALYDADTGEKYTQDVFM
;
A
#
# COMPACT_ATOMS: atom_id res chain seq x y z
N MET A 1 -44.45 -29.60 4.87
CA MET A 1 -43.33 -30.08 5.70
C MET A 1 -42.07 -29.77 4.92
N ALA A 2 -41.11 -29.07 5.52
CA ALA A 2 -39.84 -28.73 4.89
C ALA A 2 -38.79 -29.76 5.28
N ASP A 3 -37.92 -30.14 4.35
CA ASP A 3 -36.80 -31.03 4.64
C ASP A 3 -35.72 -30.27 5.40
N VAL A 4 -35.10 -30.89 6.41
CA VAL A 4 -34.08 -30.26 7.26
C VAL A 4 -32.74 -30.92 6.96
N PHE A 5 -31.76 -30.09 6.63
CA PHE A 5 -30.38 -30.50 6.37
C PHE A 5 -29.44 -29.85 7.37
N ILE A 6 -28.48 -30.63 7.89
CA ILE A 6 -27.35 -30.13 8.67
C ILE A 6 -26.08 -30.45 7.89
N ASP A 7 -25.34 -29.42 7.46
CA ASP A 7 -24.13 -29.55 6.63
C ASP A 7 -24.34 -30.49 5.43
N GLY A 8 -25.46 -30.30 4.73
CA GLY A 8 -25.85 -31.09 3.55
C GLY A 8 -26.39 -32.49 3.86
N ARG A 9 -26.43 -32.93 5.13
CA ARG A 9 -27.02 -34.22 5.52
C ARG A 9 -28.47 -34.05 5.92
N PHE A 10 -29.37 -34.80 5.28
CA PHE A 10 -30.77 -34.84 5.67
C PHE A 10 -30.91 -35.40 7.10
N VAL A 11 -31.63 -34.69 7.96
CA VAL A 11 -31.84 -35.08 9.37
C VAL A 11 -33.32 -35.27 9.73
N GLY A 12 -34.25 -34.74 8.93
CA GLY A 12 -35.68 -34.88 9.22
C GLY A 12 -36.53 -33.85 8.50
N GLN A 13 -37.76 -33.65 8.98
CA GLN A 13 -38.72 -32.73 8.39
C GLN A 13 -39.36 -31.82 9.44
N ALA A 14 -39.54 -30.55 9.10
CA ALA A 14 -40.20 -29.53 9.92
C ALA A 14 -41.63 -29.26 9.41
N LYS A 15 -42.62 -29.20 10.30
CA LYS A 15 -44.01 -28.89 9.90
C LYS A 15 -44.21 -27.41 9.59
N GLU A 16 -43.62 -26.54 10.40
CA GLU A 16 -43.74 -25.07 10.32
C GLU A 16 -42.32 -24.48 10.18
N PRO A 17 -41.76 -24.39 8.97
CA PRO A 17 -40.35 -24.05 8.77
C PRO A 17 -39.99 -22.64 9.23
N GLU A 18 -40.84 -21.66 8.93
CA GLU A 18 -40.63 -20.25 9.34
C GLU A 18 -40.51 -20.13 10.86
N LYS A 19 -41.45 -20.72 11.61
CA LYS A 19 -41.42 -20.74 13.08
C LYS A 19 -40.20 -21.46 13.64
N MET A 20 -39.74 -22.52 12.96
CA MET A 20 -38.55 -23.25 13.37
C MET A 20 -37.29 -22.38 13.20
N ILE A 21 -37.15 -21.67 12.08
CA ILE A 21 -36.03 -20.75 11.86
C ILE A 21 -36.06 -19.59 12.86
N GLU A 22 -37.21 -18.95 13.06
CA GLU A 22 -37.36 -17.87 14.06
C GLU A 22 -36.94 -18.35 15.45
N PHE A 23 -37.42 -19.52 15.87
CA PHE A 23 -37.03 -20.13 17.14
C PHE A 23 -35.52 -20.37 17.23
N LEU A 24 -34.89 -20.93 16.19
CA LEU A 24 -33.45 -21.20 16.18
C LEU A 24 -32.62 -19.91 16.24
N ARG A 25 -33.00 -18.89 15.47
CA ARG A 25 -32.37 -17.56 15.50
C ARG A 25 -32.53 -16.91 16.88
N GLU A 26 -33.70 -16.99 17.50
CA GLU A 26 -33.91 -16.50 18.87
C GLU A 26 -33.01 -17.22 19.89
N LYS A 27 -32.82 -18.54 19.76
CA LYS A 27 -31.90 -19.29 20.63
C LYS A 27 -30.45 -18.85 20.42
N ARG A 28 -30.02 -18.60 19.18
CA ARG A 28 -28.69 -18.04 18.89
C ARG A 28 -28.52 -16.65 19.50
N ARG A 29 -29.49 -15.76 19.30
CA ARG A 29 -29.50 -14.39 19.86
C ARG A 29 -29.52 -14.35 21.39
N ALA A 30 -30.03 -15.40 22.03
CA ALA A 30 -30.01 -15.57 23.48
C ALA A 30 -28.76 -16.30 24.01
N GLY A 31 -27.76 -16.58 23.15
CA GLY A 31 -26.51 -17.27 23.51
C GLY A 31 -26.68 -18.77 23.83
N LYS A 32 -27.82 -19.38 23.49
CA LYS A 32 -28.09 -20.81 23.75
C LYS A 32 -27.56 -21.73 22.65
N ILE A 33 -27.33 -21.17 21.46
CA ILE A 33 -26.68 -21.83 20.33
C ILE A 33 -25.45 -20.98 19.99
N PRO A 34 -24.30 -21.59 19.63
CA PRO A 34 -23.14 -20.84 19.18
C PRO A 34 -23.48 -19.88 18.03
N ASP A 35 -22.88 -18.69 18.06
CA ASP A 35 -22.97 -17.64 17.03
C ASP A 35 -22.42 -18.08 15.66
N GLN A 36 -21.67 -19.19 15.64
CA GLN A 36 -21.13 -19.81 14.43
C GLN A 36 -22.17 -20.59 13.63
N VAL A 37 -23.31 -20.94 14.21
CA VAL A 37 -24.36 -21.69 13.52
C VAL A 37 -25.25 -20.73 12.75
N ASN A 38 -25.43 -20.97 11.44
CA ASN A 38 -26.32 -20.19 10.59
C ASN A 38 -27.52 -21.02 10.16
N PHE A 39 -28.65 -20.34 9.98
CA PHE A 39 -29.94 -20.96 9.70
C PHE A 39 -30.63 -20.29 8.52
N SER A 40 -30.94 -21.05 7.48
CA SER A 40 -31.66 -20.56 6.31
C SER A 40 -32.90 -21.41 6.02
N TYR A 41 -33.96 -20.77 5.55
CA TYR A 41 -35.12 -21.43 4.95
C TYR A 41 -35.20 -21.01 3.49
N LEU A 42 -34.98 -21.97 2.60
CA LEU A 42 -35.07 -21.79 1.16
C LEU A 42 -36.50 -22.14 0.74
N ASP A 43 -37.35 -21.12 0.66
CA ASP A 43 -38.79 -21.26 0.35
C ASP A 43 -39.03 -21.99 -0.99
N TYR A 44 -38.20 -21.71 -2.00
CA TYR A 44 -38.27 -22.27 -3.33
C TYR A 44 -37.93 -23.77 -3.40
N LEU A 45 -37.12 -24.29 -2.47
CA LEU A 45 -36.88 -25.73 -2.32
C LEU A 45 -37.72 -26.35 -1.21
N ASN A 46 -38.32 -25.51 -0.36
CA ASN A 46 -38.95 -25.89 0.88
C ASN A 46 -37.98 -26.72 1.77
N GLU A 47 -36.78 -26.19 1.95
CA GLU A 47 -35.68 -26.78 2.73
C GLU A 47 -35.22 -25.83 3.86
N ILE A 48 -34.98 -26.37 5.04
CA ILE A 48 -34.23 -25.71 6.11
C ILE A 48 -32.79 -26.21 6.04
N ARG A 49 -31.84 -25.28 5.99
CA ARG A 49 -30.41 -25.61 6.10
C ARG A 49 -29.84 -25.03 7.38
N VAL A 50 -29.13 -25.89 8.10
CA VAL A 50 -28.35 -25.54 9.27
C VAL A 50 -26.90 -25.77 8.90
N VAL A 51 -26.11 -24.71 8.95
CA VAL A 51 -24.72 -24.76 8.50
C VAL A 51 -23.80 -24.49 9.69
N THR A 52 -22.89 -25.43 9.94
CA THR A 52 -21.93 -25.44 11.05
C THR A 52 -20.50 -25.69 10.61
N ASP A 53 -20.27 -25.82 9.30
CA ASP A 53 -18.94 -26.04 8.74
C ASP A 53 -17.97 -24.86 8.92
N GLU A 54 -16.69 -25.18 8.82
CA GLU A 54 -15.58 -24.23 8.86
C GLU A 54 -15.31 -23.61 7.47
N GLY A 55 -14.68 -22.43 7.44
CA GLY A 55 -14.27 -21.77 6.19
C GLY A 55 -15.30 -20.84 5.56
N ARG A 56 -16.51 -20.73 6.14
CA ARG A 56 -17.52 -19.77 5.70
C ARG A 56 -17.11 -18.32 5.94
N VAL A 57 -17.41 -17.48 4.96
CA VAL A 57 -17.33 -16.02 5.08
C VAL A 57 -18.67 -15.52 5.62
N ARG A 58 -18.60 -14.71 6.67
CA ARG A 58 -19.78 -14.15 7.33
C ARG A 58 -19.67 -12.63 7.42
N ARG A 59 -20.81 -11.96 7.30
CA ARG A 59 -20.95 -10.50 7.37
C ARG A 59 -21.66 -10.13 8.67
N PRO A 60 -21.05 -9.33 9.56
CA PRO A 60 -21.72 -8.82 10.75
C PRO A 60 -22.73 -7.73 10.38
N LEU A 61 -23.95 -7.83 10.88
CA LEU A 61 -25.01 -6.85 10.69
C LEU A 61 -25.69 -6.51 12.01
N ILE A 62 -26.27 -5.32 12.10
CA ILE A 62 -27.09 -4.90 13.26
C ILE A 62 -28.48 -5.53 13.12
N ILE A 63 -28.95 -6.21 14.16
CA ILE A 63 -30.31 -6.75 14.18
C ILE A 63 -31.33 -5.60 14.29
N ILE A 64 -32.39 -5.67 13.50
CA ILE A 64 -33.56 -4.80 13.62
C ILE A 64 -34.67 -5.57 14.34
N GLU A 65 -35.31 -4.91 15.30
CA GLU A 65 -36.51 -5.42 15.98
C GLU A 65 -37.61 -4.36 15.95
N ASN A 66 -38.80 -4.73 15.44
CA ASN A 66 -39.95 -3.84 15.32
C ASN A 66 -39.66 -2.51 14.58
N GLY A 67 -38.82 -2.58 13.53
CA GLY A 67 -38.42 -1.43 12.72
C GLY A 67 -37.42 -0.48 13.40
N LYS A 68 -36.77 -0.91 14.50
CA LYS A 68 -35.71 -0.15 15.16
C LYS A 68 -34.43 -0.99 15.27
N PRO A 69 -33.24 -0.41 15.05
CA PRO A 69 -31.99 -1.12 15.27
C PRO A 69 -31.81 -1.41 16.77
N LYS A 70 -31.34 -2.62 17.10
CA LYS A 70 -30.99 -2.98 18.48
C LYS A 70 -29.76 -2.25 18.99
N LEU A 71 -28.86 -1.84 18.10
CA LEU A 71 -27.73 -1.00 18.46
C LEU A 71 -28.25 0.43 18.71
N THR A 72 -28.01 0.93 19.92
CA THR A 72 -28.49 2.25 20.37
C THR A 72 -27.31 3.15 20.69
N GLN A 73 -27.58 4.46 20.81
CA GLN A 73 -26.55 5.43 21.21
C GLN A 73 -25.92 5.11 22.56
N GLU A 74 -26.69 4.57 23.51
CA GLU A 74 -26.17 4.13 24.82
C GLU A 74 -25.14 3.01 24.66
N HIS A 75 -25.38 2.03 23.78
CA HIS A 75 -24.40 1.00 23.47
C HIS A 75 -23.12 1.61 22.91
N ILE A 76 -23.23 2.57 21.98
CA ILE A 76 -22.07 3.27 21.39
C ILE A 76 -21.27 4.00 22.47
N GLU A 77 -21.92 4.71 23.38
CA GLU A 77 -21.26 5.39 24.50
C GLU A 77 -20.54 4.41 25.44
N LYS A 78 -21.13 3.24 25.71
CA LYS A 78 -20.49 2.18 26.51
C LYS A 78 -19.27 1.58 25.81
N ILE A 79 -19.34 1.39 24.48
CA ILE A 79 -18.19 0.95 23.67
C ILE A 79 -17.05 1.97 23.77
N GLN A 80 -17.35 3.26 23.63
CA GLN A 80 -16.35 4.33 23.71
C GLN A 80 -15.67 4.41 25.08
N LYS A 81 -16.38 4.08 26.16
CA LYS A 81 -15.84 3.99 27.52
C LYS A 81 -15.09 2.68 27.81
N GLY A 82 -15.16 1.70 26.91
CA GLY A 82 -14.59 0.37 27.11
C GLY A 82 -15.37 -0.50 28.11
N GLU A 83 -16.64 -0.17 28.37
CA GLU A 83 -17.51 -0.93 29.29
C GLU A 83 -18.09 -2.19 28.64
N ILE A 84 -18.30 -2.15 27.32
CA ILE A 84 -18.73 -3.29 26.51
C ILE A 84 -17.81 -3.44 25.30
N MET A 85 -17.56 -4.68 24.91
CA MET A 85 -16.72 -5.04 23.78
C MET A 85 -17.56 -5.64 22.64
N TRP A 86 -16.92 -5.85 21.48
CA TRP A 86 -17.57 -6.44 20.32
C TRP A 86 -18.27 -7.79 20.61
N HIS A 87 -17.61 -8.65 21.40
CA HIS A 87 -18.16 -9.94 21.82
C HIS A 87 -19.44 -9.79 22.66
N ASP A 88 -19.55 -8.73 23.45
CA ASP A 88 -20.77 -8.48 24.25
C ASP A 88 -21.95 -8.09 23.35
N LEU A 89 -21.70 -7.38 22.25
CA LEU A 89 -22.75 -7.04 21.27
C LEU A 89 -23.32 -8.30 20.59
N ILE A 90 -22.46 -9.28 20.31
CA ILE A 90 -22.87 -10.56 19.73
C ILE A 90 -23.64 -11.38 20.78
N ASN A 91 -23.08 -11.52 21.99
CA ASN A 91 -23.70 -12.29 23.08
C ASN A 91 -25.05 -11.72 23.52
N ASN A 92 -25.24 -10.40 23.43
CA ASN A 92 -26.50 -9.73 23.74
C ASN A 92 -27.49 -9.71 22.55
N GLY A 93 -27.16 -10.36 21.43
CA GLY A 93 -28.02 -10.43 20.26
C GLY A 93 -28.32 -9.06 19.65
N ILE A 94 -27.32 -8.16 19.65
CA ILE A 94 -27.36 -6.85 19.00
C ILE A 94 -26.78 -6.93 17.59
N ILE A 95 -25.66 -7.65 17.44
CA ILE A 95 -24.99 -7.92 16.17
C ILE A 95 -25.14 -9.40 15.83
N GLU A 96 -25.36 -9.70 14.55
CA GLU A 96 -25.52 -11.05 14.04
C GLU A 96 -24.63 -11.26 12.81
N TYR A 97 -23.93 -12.39 12.77
CA TYR A 97 -23.12 -12.79 11.62
C TYR A 97 -23.97 -13.63 10.67
N LEU A 98 -24.21 -13.13 9.46
CA LEU A 98 -24.90 -13.88 8.42
C LEU A 98 -23.87 -14.46 7.44
N ASP A 99 -24.03 -15.72 7.06
CA ASP A 99 -23.36 -16.28 5.90
C ASP A 99 -24.22 -16.08 4.64
N THR A 100 -23.70 -16.50 3.49
CA THR A 100 -24.40 -16.35 2.20
C THR A 100 -25.78 -17.02 2.19
N GLU A 101 -25.95 -18.19 2.82
CA GLU A 101 -27.24 -18.88 2.82
C GLU A 101 -28.26 -18.18 3.72
N GLU A 102 -27.86 -17.70 4.90
CA GLU A 102 -28.76 -17.00 5.80
C GLU A 102 -29.09 -15.58 5.30
N GLU A 103 -28.17 -14.93 4.59
CA GLU A 103 -28.38 -13.61 3.98
C GLU A 103 -29.50 -13.61 2.94
N GLU A 104 -29.79 -14.73 2.27
CA GLU A 104 -30.96 -14.89 1.37
C GLU A 104 -32.31 -14.69 2.11
N ASN A 105 -32.33 -14.82 3.44
CA ASN A 105 -33.52 -14.54 4.25
C ASN A 105 -33.50 -13.14 4.90
N ALA A 106 -32.55 -12.29 4.54
CA ALA A 106 -32.37 -10.99 5.16
C ALA A 106 -32.73 -9.84 4.20
N LEU A 107 -33.51 -8.88 4.69
CA LEU A 107 -33.71 -7.60 4.04
C LEU A 107 -32.86 -6.56 4.78
N VAL A 108 -31.68 -6.25 4.22
CA VAL A 108 -30.68 -5.39 4.85
C VAL A 108 -30.86 -3.94 4.44
N ALA A 109 -31.06 -3.05 5.41
CA ALA A 109 -31.04 -1.60 5.19
C ALA A 109 -29.59 -1.11 5.07
N LEU A 110 -29.29 -0.27 4.07
CA LEU A 110 -27.95 0.32 3.92
C LEU A 110 -27.66 1.45 4.91
N ARG A 111 -28.70 2.21 5.28
CA ARG A 111 -28.59 3.30 6.23
C ARG A 111 -29.82 3.39 7.11
N SER A 112 -29.64 3.95 8.30
CA SER A 112 -30.71 4.07 9.30
C SER A 112 -31.85 4.98 8.85
N GLU A 113 -31.62 5.93 7.94
CA GLU A 113 -32.66 6.82 7.41
C GLU A 113 -33.67 6.10 6.51
N ASN A 114 -33.28 4.96 5.93
CA ASN A 114 -34.11 4.19 5.00
C ASN A 114 -34.82 3.00 5.66
N LEU A 115 -34.86 2.96 7.00
CA LEU A 115 -35.47 1.86 7.74
C LEU A 115 -36.98 1.79 7.54
N THR A 116 -37.46 0.57 7.29
CA THR A 116 -38.88 0.22 7.27
C THR A 116 -39.13 -0.94 8.23
N LYS A 117 -40.40 -1.27 8.50
CA LYS A 117 -40.77 -2.41 9.35
C LYS A 117 -40.44 -3.78 8.74
N GLU A 118 -40.14 -3.81 7.44
CA GLU A 118 -39.83 -5.05 6.71
C GLU A 118 -38.35 -5.43 6.81
N HIS A 119 -37.47 -4.46 7.13
CA HIS A 119 -36.05 -4.71 7.23
C HIS A 119 -35.73 -5.60 8.44
N THR A 120 -34.88 -6.60 8.22
CA THR A 120 -34.45 -7.55 9.25
C THR A 120 -33.12 -7.15 9.88
N HIS A 121 -32.25 -6.52 9.09
CA HIS A 121 -30.91 -6.10 9.51
C HIS A 121 -30.55 -4.73 8.96
N LEU A 122 -29.58 -4.08 9.61
CA LEU A 122 -29.00 -2.80 9.21
C LEU A 122 -27.49 -2.97 9.03
N GLU A 123 -26.96 -2.42 7.94
CA GLU A 123 -25.53 -2.33 7.64
C GLU A 123 -24.83 -1.43 8.69
N LEU A 124 -23.64 -1.84 9.15
CA LEU A 124 -22.85 -1.09 10.12
C LEU A 124 -22.40 0.24 9.52
N ASP A 125 -21.80 0.17 8.32
CA ASP A 125 -21.45 1.31 7.50
C ASP A 125 -21.23 0.86 6.06
N PRO A 126 -21.84 1.47 5.03
CA PRO A 126 -21.61 1.11 3.63
C PRO A 126 -20.14 1.11 3.19
N LEU A 127 -19.26 1.85 3.87
CA LEU A 127 -17.81 1.85 3.63
C LEU A 127 -17.19 0.45 3.65
N VAL A 128 -17.71 -0.46 4.49
CA VAL A 128 -17.11 -1.79 4.72
C VAL A 128 -17.17 -2.71 3.50
N ILE A 129 -17.90 -2.32 2.45
CA ILE A 129 -17.89 -3.02 1.17
C ILE A 129 -16.51 -3.02 0.51
N PHE A 130 -15.67 -2.04 0.83
CA PHE A 130 -14.34 -1.91 0.25
C PHE A 130 -13.31 -2.72 1.03
N GLY A 131 -12.38 -3.33 0.30
CA GLY A 131 -11.16 -3.88 0.88
C GLY A 131 -10.24 -2.77 1.43
N ILE A 132 -9.23 -3.18 2.19
CA ILE A 132 -8.27 -2.28 2.84
C ILE A 132 -7.64 -1.30 1.82
N SER A 133 -7.10 -1.81 0.72
CA SER A 133 -6.40 -1.00 -0.28
C SER A 133 -7.32 0.03 -0.95
N THR A 134 -8.57 -0.34 -1.23
CA THR A 134 -9.53 0.57 -1.87
C THR A 134 -10.00 1.64 -0.90
N SER A 135 -10.05 1.33 0.40
CA SER A 135 -10.44 2.28 1.45
C SER A 135 -9.47 3.46 1.61
N PHE A 136 -8.25 3.38 1.05
CA PHE A 136 -7.30 4.51 1.02
C PHE A 136 -7.59 5.53 -0.09
N VAL A 137 -8.44 5.19 -1.05
CA VAL A 137 -8.83 6.12 -2.13
C VAL A 137 -9.88 7.07 -1.56
N PRO A 138 -9.63 8.39 -1.49
CA PRO A 138 -10.65 9.35 -1.07
C PRO A 138 -11.67 9.57 -2.20
N PHE A 139 -12.90 9.94 -1.85
CA PHE A 139 -13.96 10.22 -2.84
C PHE A 139 -14.17 9.14 -3.94
N PRO A 140 -14.07 7.84 -3.65
CA PRO A 140 -14.09 6.81 -4.69
C PRO A 140 -15.42 6.73 -5.45
N GLU A 141 -16.52 7.19 -4.85
CA GLU A 141 -17.84 7.26 -5.50
C GLU A 141 -17.94 8.31 -6.61
N PHE A 142 -16.99 9.25 -6.67
CA PHE A 142 -16.91 10.28 -7.73
C PHE A 142 -15.98 9.88 -8.88
N ASP A 143 -15.34 8.72 -8.78
CA ASP A 143 -14.46 8.17 -9.81
C ASP A 143 -15.12 7.02 -10.56
N ARG A 144 -14.62 6.75 -11.77
CA ARG A 144 -14.98 5.55 -12.51
C ARG A 144 -14.45 4.30 -11.80
N GLY A 145 -15.24 3.22 -11.71
CA GLY A 145 -14.89 2.04 -10.90
C GLY A 145 -13.56 1.35 -11.26
N ASP A 146 -13.15 1.34 -12.53
CA ASP A 146 -11.83 0.84 -12.94
C ASP A 146 -10.68 1.71 -12.42
N ARG A 147 -10.88 3.03 -12.28
CA ARG A 147 -9.90 3.97 -11.73
C ARG A 147 -9.72 3.78 -10.24
N VAL A 148 -10.82 3.54 -9.51
CA VAL A 148 -10.78 3.16 -8.10
C VAL A 148 -9.97 1.88 -7.91
N ASN A 149 -10.18 0.87 -8.77
CA ASN A 149 -9.39 -0.37 -8.74
C ASN A 149 -7.90 -0.14 -9.03
N PHE A 150 -7.57 0.71 -10.01
CA PHE A 150 -6.17 1.07 -10.26
C PHE A 150 -5.55 1.83 -9.09
N GLY A 151 -6.27 2.78 -8.50
CA GLY A 151 -5.86 3.51 -7.30
C GLY A 151 -5.54 2.58 -6.15
N SER A 152 -6.46 1.67 -5.83
CA SER A 152 -6.29 0.61 -4.83
C SER A 152 -5.01 -0.20 -5.02
N LYS A 153 -4.73 -0.64 -6.26
CA LYS A 153 -3.49 -1.36 -6.57
C LYS A 153 -2.24 -0.50 -6.45
N MET A 154 -2.31 0.77 -6.85
CA MET A 154 -1.19 1.70 -6.83
C MET A 154 -0.80 2.12 -5.41
N VAL A 155 -1.76 2.26 -4.49
CA VAL A 155 -1.50 2.52 -3.06
C VAL A 155 -0.57 1.45 -2.47
N GLY A 156 -0.78 0.17 -2.82
CA GLY A 156 0.08 -0.93 -2.38
C GLY A 156 1.51 -0.93 -2.96
N GLN A 157 1.80 -0.07 -3.95
CA GLN A 157 3.13 0.11 -4.55
C GLN A 157 3.81 1.39 -4.08
N SER A 158 3.17 2.16 -3.21
CA SER A 158 3.73 3.41 -2.68
C SER A 158 5.02 3.15 -1.91
N ILE A 159 5.95 4.11 -2.01
CA ILE A 159 7.20 4.08 -1.26
C ILE A 159 7.00 4.93 -0.01
N GLY A 160 7.31 4.35 1.14
CA GLY A 160 7.17 4.97 2.45
C GLY A 160 8.07 4.26 3.46
N LEU A 161 7.73 4.36 4.74
CA LEU A 161 8.40 3.61 5.80
C LEU A 161 7.72 2.25 5.99
N TYR A 162 8.24 1.19 5.37
CA TYR A 162 7.65 -0.15 5.47
C TYR A 162 7.85 -0.81 6.85
N SER A 163 8.94 -0.49 7.55
CA SER A 163 9.22 -1.02 8.88
C SER A 163 10.21 -0.12 9.62
N THR A 164 10.02 0.10 10.92
CA THR A 164 10.90 0.96 11.74
C THR A 164 12.26 0.32 12.02
N ASN A 165 12.35 -1.01 12.04
CA ASN A 165 13.61 -1.72 12.26
C ASN A 165 14.36 -2.03 10.97
N PHE A 166 14.05 -1.38 9.84
CA PHE A 166 14.70 -1.62 8.54
C PHE A 166 16.23 -1.50 8.60
N LEU A 167 16.77 -0.62 9.47
CA LEU A 167 18.21 -0.47 9.74
C LEU A 167 18.85 -1.70 10.41
N ARG A 168 18.07 -2.68 10.85
CA ARG A 168 18.56 -3.97 11.39
C ARG A 168 18.12 -5.16 10.54
N ARG A 169 17.34 -4.93 9.48
CA ARG A 169 16.85 -5.98 8.58
C ARG A 169 17.77 -6.17 7.39
N VAL A 170 17.75 -7.38 6.85
CA VAL A 170 18.48 -7.82 5.65
C VAL A 170 17.50 -8.33 4.59
N ASP A 171 16.52 -7.48 4.24
CA ASP A 171 15.57 -7.78 3.18
C ASP A 171 16.28 -7.79 1.81
N THR A 172 15.84 -8.63 0.86
CA THR A 172 16.50 -8.78 -0.45
C THR A 172 16.57 -7.46 -1.23
N LYS A 173 15.46 -6.73 -1.22
CA LYS A 173 15.31 -5.41 -1.83
C LYS A 173 14.27 -4.63 -1.03
N SER A 174 14.56 -3.42 -0.63
CA SER A 174 13.58 -2.53 0.00
C SER A 174 13.82 -1.08 -0.39
N ASN A 175 12.74 -0.29 -0.36
CA ASN A 175 12.80 1.15 -0.61
C ASN A 175 12.29 1.89 0.63
N ILE A 176 12.94 3.00 0.97
CA ILE A 176 12.53 3.90 2.04
C ILE A 176 12.45 5.31 1.48
N LEU A 177 11.30 5.95 1.61
CA LEU A 177 11.16 7.38 1.31
C LEU A 177 11.87 8.20 2.39
N VAL A 178 12.65 9.21 2.00
CA VAL A 178 13.45 10.00 2.95
C VAL A 178 12.55 10.90 3.80
N TYR A 179 11.55 11.54 3.19
CA TYR A 179 10.66 12.50 3.86
C TYR A 179 9.17 12.14 3.65
N PRO A 180 8.68 11.01 4.18
CA PRO A 180 7.28 10.64 4.05
C PRO A 180 6.38 11.63 4.81
N GLN A 181 5.22 11.98 4.24
CA GLN A 181 4.31 12.95 4.83
C GLN A 181 2.92 12.35 5.06
N LYS A 182 2.26 12.80 6.12
CA LYS A 182 0.85 12.51 6.37
C LYS A 182 -0.01 13.17 5.30
N SER A 183 -0.93 12.43 4.69
CA SER A 183 -1.89 12.98 3.72
C SER A 183 -2.78 14.06 4.35
N LEU A 184 -2.98 15.17 3.65
CA LEU A 184 -3.88 16.25 4.09
C LEU A 184 -5.35 15.82 4.03
N VAL A 185 -5.74 15.18 2.93
CA VAL A 185 -7.03 14.52 2.74
C VAL A 185 -6.83 13.06 3.11
N LYS A 186 -7.39 12.62 4.24
CA LYS A 186 -7.32 11.24 4.70
C LYS A 186 -8.64 10.52 4.50
N THR A 187 -8.66 9.21 4.72
CA THR A 187 -9.90 8.43 4.87
C THR A 187 -9.92 7.79 6.26
N HIS A 188 -11.04 7.16 6.62
CA HIS A 188 -11.22 6.54 7.93
C HIS A 188 -10.21 5.40 8.17
N ILE A 189 -9.77 4.70 7.11
CA ILE A 189 -8.79 3.61 7.25
C ILE A 189 -7.42 4.12 7.70
N ASP A 190 -7.08 5.39 7.40
CA ASP A 190 -5.84 6.00 7.87
C ASP A 190 -5.78 6.08 9.40
N ASP A 191 -6.93 6.36 10.03
CA ASP A 191 -7.04 6.41 11.49
C ASP A 191 -7.03 5.01 12.11
N VAL A 192 -7.75 4.05 11.50
CA VAL A 192 -7.83 2.66 11.98
C VAL A 192 -6.50 1.94 11.90
N LEU A 193 -5.76 2.11 10.80
CA LEU A 193 -4.46 1.47 10.59
C LEU A 193 -3.30 2.30 11.15
N HIS A 194 -3.58 3.48 11.71
CA HIS A 194 -2.57 4.44 12.12
C HIS A 194 -1.54 4.69 10.99
N SER A 195 -2.02 4.82 9.75
CA SER A 195 -1.18 5.00 8.57
C SER A 195 -0.31 6.26 8.68
N GLU A 196 -0.73 7.22 9.52
CA GLU A 196 0.02 8.42 9.81
C GLU A 196 1.37 8.18 10.51
N ASN A 197 1.57 7.02 11.13
CA ASN A 197 2.86 6.60 11.67
C ASN A 197 3.77 6.00 10.59
N HIS A 198 3.19 5.57 9.47
CA HIS A 198 3.88 4.94 8.35
C HIS A 198 3.39 5.48 6.99
N PRO A 199 3.50 6.80 6.74
CA PRO A 199 2.96 7.37 5.51
C PRO A 199 3.71 6.86 4.27
N GLY A 200 2.94 6.66 3.19
CA GLY A 200 3.45 6.35 1.85
C GLY A 200 3.19 7.51 0.90
N GLY A 201 4.23 8.28 0.58
CA GLY A 201 4.15 9.44 -0.32
C GLY A 201 4.34 10.79 0.36
N GLN A 202 4.08 11.85 -0.40
CA GLN A 202 4.20 13.26 0.01
C GLN A 202 3.03 14.07 -0.54
N ASN A 203 2.65 15.13 0.16
CA ASN A 203 1.74 16.14 -0.38
C ASN A 203 2.52 17.05 -1.34
N ILE A 204 1.88 17.44 -2.43
CA ILE A 204 2.47 18.25 -3.49
C ILE A 204 1.49 19.31 -3.95
N VAL A 205 2.00 20.43 -4.43
CA VAL A 205 1.21 21.44 -5.14
C VAL A 205 1.13 21.06 -6.62
N ILE A 206 -0.08 20.93 -7.17
CA ILE A 206 -0.29 20.47 -8.55
C ILE A 206 -0.94 21.58 -9.35
N ALA A 207 -0.37 21.96 -10.50
CA ALA A 207 -1.07 22.80 -11.47
C ALA A 207 -1.64 21.93 -12.60
N VAL A 208 -2.91 22.14 -12.95
CA VAL A 208 -3.59 21.42 -14.04
C VAL A 208 -3.61 22.30 -15.30
N MET A 209 -2.57 22.17 -16.12
CA MET A 209 -2.43 22.90 -17.38
C MET A 209 -1.58 22.14 -18.40
N SER A 210 -1.75 22.44 -19.69
CA SER A 210 -0.81 22.00 -20.72
C SER A 210 0.41 22.92 -20.68
N PHE A 211 1.61 22.35 -20.54
CA PHE A 211 2.82 23.16 -20.40
C PHE A 211 3.98 22.60 -21.22
N LYS A 212 4.56 23.47 -22.07
CA LYS A 212 5.70 23.20 -22.97
C LYS A 212 5.59 21.89 -23.80
N CYS A 213 4.39 21.32 -23.93
CA CYS A 213 4.11 20.02 -24.57
C CYS A 213 4.81 18.79 -23.95
N PHE A 214 5.45 18.92 -22.78
CA PHE A 214 6.18 17.83 -22.12
C PHE A 214 5.34 17.04 -21.11
N ASN A 215 4.06 17.38 -20.95
CA ASN A 215 3.10 16.63 -20.12
C ASN A 215 1.98 15.95 -20.95
N ILE A 216 2.18 15.70 -22.24
CA ILE A 216 1.21 14.98 -23.08
C ILE A 216 1.34 13.46 -22.85
N GLU A 217 0.30 12.66 -23.14
CA GLU A 217 0.33 11.19 -23.04
C GLU A 217 0.83 10.65 -21.68
N ASP A 218 0.21 11.08 -20.58
CA ASP A 218 0.58 10.70 -19.20
C ASP A 218 1.96 11.13 -18.73
N ALA A 219 2.66 11.99 -19.46
CA ALA A 219 3.84 12.63 -18.94
C ALA A 219 3.47 13.68 -17.87
N ILE A 220 4.34 13.84 -16.88
CA ILE A 220 4.27 14.90 -15.87
C ILE A 220 5.55 15.74 -15.93
N ILE A 221 5.41 17.01 -15.59
CA ILE A 221 6.54 17.94 -15.46
C ILE A 221 6.77 18.18 -13.98
N MET A 222 8.02 18.10 -13.53
CA MET A 222 8.39 18.21 -12.13
C MET A 222 9.31 19.40 -11.91
N ASN A 223 9.13 20.10 -10.78
CA ASN A 223 9.97 21.21 -10.35
C ASN A 223 11.34 20.70 -9.89
N LYS A 224 12.39 21.11 -10.59
CA LYS A 224 13.77 20.74 -10.31
C LYS A 224 14.22 21.17 -8.91
N SER A 225 13.89 22.40 -8.51
CA SER A 225 14.24 22.90 -7.17
C SER A 225 13.55 22.09 -6.08
N SER A 226 12.28 21.71 -6.26
CA SER A 226 11.58 20.83 -5.31
C SER A 226 12.27 19.47 -5.19
N VAL A 227 12.68 18.88 -6.31
CA VAL A 227 13.46 17.63 -6.32
C VAL A 227 14.80 17.81 -5.61
N GLU A 228 15.55 18.86 -5.91
CA GLU A 228 16.85 19.13 -5.27
C GLU A 228 16.73 19.42 -3.77
N ARG A 229 15.58 19.93 -3.31
CA ARG A 229 15.24 20.14 -1.90
C ARG A 229 14.76 18.88 -1.17
N GLY A 230 14.65 17.74 -1.87
CA GLY A 230 14.33 16.45 -1.26
C GLY A 230 12.94 15.87 -1.60
N LEU A 231 12.21 16.48 -2.54
CA LEU A 231 10.94 15.92 -3.02
C LEU A 231 11.18 14.54 -3.65
N PHE A 232 10.48 13.54 -3.14
CA PHE A 232 10.48 12.13 -3.51
C PHE A 232 11.83 11.40 -3.48
N TRP A 233 12.81 11.91 -2.73
CA TRP A 233 14.05 11.16 -2.51
C TRP A 233 13.78 9.86 -1.77
N SER A 234 14.40 8.77 -2.24
CA SER A 234 14.29 7.47 -1.60
C SER A 234 15.63 6.77 -1.54
N TYR A 235 15.81 5.90 -0.55
CA TYR A 235 16.93 4.96 -0.51
C TYR A 235 16.45 3.60 -0.97
N LEU A 236 17.14 3.03 -1.96
CA LEU A 236 17.05 1.63 -2.35
C LEU A 236 18.09 0.85 -1.55
N PHE A 237 17.65 -0.15 -0.80
CA PHE A 237 18.53 -1.12 -0.13
C PHE A 237 18.49 -2.44 -0.88
N ARG A 238 19.67 -3.04 -1.07
CA ARG A 238 19.82 -4.38 -1.65
C ARG A 238 20.80 -5.18 -0.83
N THR A 239 20.41 -6.42 -0.51
CA THR A 239 21.28 -7.35 0.21
C THR A 239 21.94 -8.33 -0.76
N TYR A 240 23.26 -8.46 -0.63
CA TYR A 240 24.09 -9.48 -1.26
C TYR A 240 24.52 -10.50 -0.21
N GLU A 241 24.58 -11.77 -0.59
CA GLU A 241 24.91 -12.86 0.33
C GLU A 241 26.03 -13.74 -0.23
N ALA A 242 26.93 -14.15 0.66
CA ALA A 242 28.00 -15.10 0.40
C ALA A 242 28.04 -16.12 1.54
N GLU A 243 28.16 -17.40 1.22
CA GLU A 243 28.23 -18.50 2.19
C GLU A 243 29.43 -19.39 1.89
N GLU A 244 30.17 -19.77 2.93
CA GLU A 244 31.25 -20.78 2.90
C GLU A 244 30.64 -22.19 2.93
N LYS A 245 30.18 -22.66 1.77
CA LYS A 245 29.55 -23.97 1.67
C LYS A 245 30.56 -25.09 1.82
N LYS A 246 30.28 -26.01 2.75
CA LYS A 246 30.99 -27.29 2.89
C LYS A 246 30.36 -28.34 1.98
N TYR A 247 31.16 -28.93 1.10
CA TYR A 247 30.73 -29.98 0.18
C TYR A 247 30.92 -31.36 0.81
N MET A 248 30.11 -32.34 0.39
CA MET A 248 30.17 -33.72 0.91
C MET A 248 31.54 -34.40 0.74
N GLY A 249 32.37 -33.92 -0.20
CA GLY A 249 33.73 -34.40 -0.44
C GLY A 249 34.80 -33.82 0.50
N GLY A 250 34.40 -33.07 1.53
CA GLY A 250 35.32 -32.44 2.50
C GLY A 250 35.98 -31.15 2.00
N GLN A 251 35.73 -30.75 0.75
CA GLN A 251 36.12 -29.43 0.24
C GLN A 251 35.14 -28.37 0.74
N GLU A 252 35.59 -27.13 0.83
CA GLU A 252 34.77 -25.99 1.26
C GLU A 252 35.03 -24.75 0.39
N ASP A 253 34.03 -23.89 0.26
CA ASP A 253 34.22 -22.53 -0.24
C ASP A 253 34.97 -21.72 0.83
N ILE A 254 35.91 -20.87 0.41
CA ILE A 254 36.69 -20.00 1.31
C ILE A 254 36.36 -18.54 0.98
N ILE A 255 35.89 -17.78 1.97
CA ILE A 255 35.77 -16.33 1.86
C ILE A 255 37.13 -15.72 2.19
N GLY A 256 37.63 -14.92 1.26
CA GLY A 256 38.96 -14.34 1.29
C GLY A 256 39.32 -13.72 -0.05
N ILE A 257 40.40 -12.95 -0.11
CA ILE A 257 40.89 -12.38 -1.36
C ILE A 257 41.43 -13.52 -2.25
N PRO A 258 40.92 -13.73 -3.46
CA PRO A 258 41.47 -14.72 -4.40
C PRO A 258 42.93 -14.41 -4.74
N GLU A 259 43.78 -15.43 -4.79
CA GLU A 259 45.20 -15.26 -5.13
C GLU A 259 45.44 -15.12 -6.64
N PRO A 260 46.48 -14.37 -7.07
CA PRO A 260 46.93 -14.37 -8.46
C PRO A 260 47.29 -15.79 -8.92
N GLY A 261 46.58 -16.29 -9.94
CA GLY A 261 46.74 -17.65 -10.47
C GLY A 261 45.50 -18.53 -10.34
N VAL A 262 44.53 -18.14 -9.50
CA VAL A 262 43.21 -18.80 -9.41
C VAL A 262 42.47 -18.68 -10.75
N LYS A 263 41.79 -19.76 -11.16
CA LYS A 263 41.03 -19.77 -12.41
C LYS A 263 39.88 -18.75 -12.35
N GLY A 264 39.91 -17.77 -13.26
CA GLY A 264 38.91 -16.69 -13.32
C GLY A 264 39.26 -15.47 -12.47
N TYR A 265 40.52 -15.35 -12.01
CA TYR A 265 41.00 -14.18 -11.27
C TYR A 265 40.68 -12.85 -11.99
N ALA A 266 39.97 -11.96 -11.30
CA ALA A 266 39.48 -10.70 -11.84
C ALA A 266 40.54 -9.56 -11.92
N GLY A 267 41.79 -9.80 -11.47
CA GLY A 267 42.84 -8.79 -11.40
C GLY A 267 42.88 -8.06 -10.04
N GLU A 268 44.05 -7.58 -9.61
CA GLU A 268 44.25 -6.92 -8.30
C GLU A 268 43.32 -5.71 -8.09
N GLU A 269 43.11 -4.91 -9.14
CA GLU A 269 42.25 -3.73 -9.11
C GLU A 269 40.79 -4.05 -8.74
N ALA A 270 40.30 -5.25 -9.07
CA ALA A 270 38.93 -5.66 -8.76
C ALA A 270 38.72 -5.90 -7.26
N TYR A 271 39.79 -6.23 -6.53
CA TYR A 271 39.76 -6.55 -5.10
C TYR A 271 40.25 -5.40 -4.21
N LYS A 272 40.58 -4.23 -4.77
CA LYS A 272 41.19 -3.10 -4.04
C LYS A 272 40.40 -2.60 -2.83
N HIS A 273 39.09 -2.86 -2.81
CA HIS A 273 38.18 -2.46 -1.73
C HIS A 273 38.02 -3.53 -0.64
N LEU A 274 38.55 -4.73 -0.84
CA LEU A 274 38.48 -5.82 0.12
C LEU A 274 39.65 -5.73 1.12
N PRO A 275 39.38 -5.79 2.42
CA PRO A 275 40.40 -6.02 3.44
C PRO A 275 40.86 -7.48 3.44
N GLU A 276 41.82 -7.80 4.33
CA GLU A 276 42.48 -9.12 4.40
C GLU A 276 41.52 -10.31 4.56
N ASP A 277 40.36 -10.10 5.18
CA ASP A 277 39.33 -11.13 5.37
C ASP A 277 38.45 -11.36 4.12
N GLY A 278 38.65 -10.58 3.05
CA GLY A 278 37.91 -10.65 1.80
C GLY A 278 36.49 -10.07 1.87
N ILE A 279 36.13 -9.33 2.92
CA ILE A 279 34.77 -8.80 3.11
C ILE A 279 34.80 -7.27 3.12
N ILE A 280 34.07 -6.63 2.22
CA ILE A 280 34.07 -5.17 2.11
C ILE A 280 33.62 -4.47 3.41
N ASN A 281 34.23 -3.33 3.74
CA ASN A 281 33.85 -2.50 4.89
C ASN A 281 32.64 -1.59 4.59
N PRO A 282 31.85 -1.21 5.63
CA PRO A 282 30.84 -0.17 5.51
C PRO A 282 31.40 1.18 5.01
N GLU A 283 30.51 1.99 4.44
CA GLU A 283 30.76 3.33 3.90
C GLU A 283 31.73 3.39 2.70
N ILE A 284 31.98 2.25 2.05
CA ILE A 284 32.68 2.20 0.77
C ILE A 284 31.69 2.42 -0.36
N HIS A 285 32.01 3.36 -1.26
CA HIS A 285 31.25 3.58 -2.48
C HIS A 285 31.63 2.54 -3.54
N LEU A 286 30.62 1.93 -4.14
CA LEU A 286 30.73 0.87 -5.13
C LEU A 286 30.08 1.28 -6.45
N THR A 287 30.74 0.93 -7.54
CA THR A 287 30.27 1.17 -8.91
C THR A 287 30.53 -0.06 -9.77
N ASP A 288 29.53 -0.50 -10.53
CA ASP A 288 29.57 -1.49 -11.62
C ASP A 288 30.50 -2.72 -11.45
N GLU A 289 29.90 -3.88 -11.18
CA GLU A 289 30.56 -5.19 -11.07
C GLU A 289 31.73 -5.30 -10.05
N GLN A 290 31.96 -4.27 -9.24
CA GLN A 290 32.94 -4.31 -8.16
C GLN A 290 32.63 -5.40 -7.13
N ILE A 291 33.70 -6.00 -6.60
CA ILE A 291 33.60 -7.16 -5.72
C ILE A 291 33.26 -6.71 -4.30
N ILE A 292 32.22 -7.34 -3.74
CA ILE A 292 31.66 -7.07 -2.42
C ILE A 292 32.21 -8.07 -1.40
N VAL A 293 32.27 -9.35 -1.80
CA VAL A 293 32.82 -10.43 -0.97
C VAL A 293 33.69 -11.31 -1.85
N GLY A 294 34.99 -11.33 -1.57
CA GLY A 294 35.94 -12.25 -2.18
C GLY A 294 35.62 -13.68 -1.79
N LYS A 295 35.50 -14.56 -2.78
CA LYS A 295 35.21 -15.98 -2.54
C LYS A 295 35.90 -16.86 -3.55
N THR A 296 36.45 -17.95 -3.07
CA THR A 296 36.98 -19.02 -3.90
C THR A 296 36.24 -20.33 -3.64
N SER A 297 36.05 -21.12 -4.69
CA SER A 297 35.35 -22.41 -4.64
C SER A 297 36.19 -23.50 -5.30
N PRO A 298 36.16 -24.73 -4.80
CA PRO A 298 36.78 -25.87 -5.46
C PRO A 298 36.10 -26.17 -6.82
N LEU A 299 36.86 -26.72 -7.77
CA LEU A 299 36.30 -27.22 -9.03
C LEU A 299 35.54 -28.55 -8.81
N ARG A 300 34.37 -28.70 -9.44
CA ARG A 300 33.52 -29.92 -9.35
C ARG A 300 34.15 -31.18 -9.94
N PHE A 301 35.06 -31.02 -10.90
CA PHE A 301 35.75 -32.12 -11.56
C PHE A 301 37.24 -31.83 -11.44
N LEU A 302 37.97 -32.63 -10.67
CA LEU A 302 39.42 -32.69 -10.80
C LEU A 302 39.71 -33.10 -12.25
N GLY A 303 40.58 -32.36 -12.93
CA GLY A 303 41.07 -32.75 -14.25
C GLY A 303 41.62 -34.18 -14.22
N SER A 304 41.71 -34.81 -15.39
CA SER A 304 42.33 -36.14 -15.54
C SER A 304 43.67 -36.22 -14.80
N LEU A 305 43.91 -37.35 -14.11
CA LEU A 305 45.05 -37.68 -13.26
C LEU A 305 46.46 -37.36 -13.83
N ASP A 306 46.59 -37.11 -15.13
CA ASP A 306 47.87 -36.84 -15.81
C ASP A 306 48.37 -35.39 -15.69
N GLN A 307 47.62 -34.52 -15.02
CA GLN A 307 48.00 -33.13 -14.84
C GLN A 307 48.36 -32.90 -13.36
N PHE A 308 49.66 -33.02 -13.03
CA PHE A 308 50.25 -32.53 -11.77
C PHE A 308 50.13 -31.00 -11.74
N ILE A 309 48.92 -30.56 -11.49
CA ILE A 309 48.50 -29.18 -11.45
C ILE A 309 48.69 -28.70 -10.02
N THR A 310 49.38 -27.57 -9.84
CA THR A 310 49.50 -26.85 -8.56
C THR A 310 48.14 -26.62 -7.93
N ASP A 311 48.04 -26.70 -6.58
CA ASP A 311 46.77 -26.58 -5.83
C ASP A 311 45.91 -25.37 -6.24
N LEU A 312 46.52 -24.27 -6.68
CA LEU A 312 45.87 -23.03 -7.15
C LEU A 312 45.01 -23.17 -8.41
N GLU A 313 45.35 -24.09 -9.31
CA GLU A 313 44.60 -24.29 -10.57
C GLU A 313 43.35 -25.17 -10.38
N ASN A 314 43.22 -25.83 -9.22
CA ASN A 314 42.02 -26.61 -8.84
C ASN A 314 40.92 -25.76 -8.16
N ILE A 315 41.18 -24.47 -7.98
CA ILE A 315 40.27 -23.50 -7.35
C ILE A 315 39.78 -22.51 -8.40
N ARG A 316 38.52 -22.10 -8.30
CA ARG A 316 37.95 -21.03 -9.12
C ARG A 316 37.46 -19.87 -8.29
N GLU A 317 37.52 -18.70 -8.89
CA GLU A 317 36.96 -17.46 -8.38
C GLU A 317 35.42 -17.51 -8.46
N THR A 318 34.74 -17.23 -7.35
CA THR A 318 33.27 -17.24 -7.21
C THR A 318 32.77 -16.10 -6.32
N SER A 319 33.48 -14.98 -6.32
CA SER A 319 33.21 -13.80 -5.50
C SER A 319 31.85 -13.20 -5.84
N VAL A 320 31.27 -12.53 -4.84
CA VAL A 320 30.00 -11.82 -5.00
C VAL A 320 30.27 -10.40 -5.45
N LYS A 321 29.67 -10.03 -6.59
CA LYS A 321 29.84 -8.74 -7.25
C LYS A 321 28.57 -7.91 -7.13
N LEU A 322 28.74 -6.59 -7.20
CA LEU A 322 27.63 -5.67 -7.45
C LEU A 322 27.00 -6.02 -8.81
N ARG A 323 25.69 -5.79 -8.96
CA ARG A 323 25.04 -6.05 -10.25
C ARG A 323 25.50 -5.03 -11.27
N HIS A 324 25.53 -5.45 -12.53
CA HIS A 324 25.87 -4.56 -13.64
C HIS A 324 24.94 -3.35 -13.69
N GLY A 325 25.53 -2.16 -13.81
CA GLY A 325 24.80 -0.89 -13.87
C GLY A 325 24.14 -0.45 -12.55
N GLU A 326 24.43 -1.11 -11.43
CA GLU A 326 24.08 -0.61 -10.10
C GLU A 326 25.27 0.17 -9.52
N GLU A 327 24.95 1.11 -8.64
CA GLU A 327 25.89 1.86 -7.80
C GLU A 327 25.34 1.94 -6.39
N GLY A 328 26.17 2.25 -5.41
CA GLY A 328 25.71 2.45 -4.05
C GLY A 328 26.83 2.57 -3.04
N ILE A 329 26.44 2.65 -1.78
CA ILE A 329 27.35 2.70 -0.64
C ILE A 329 27.06 1.49 0.23
N VAL A 330 28.10 0.78 0.66
CA VAL A 330 27.95 -0.32 1.62
C VAL A 330 27.41 0.26 2.93
N ASP A 331 26.23 -0.18 3.34
CA ASP A 331 25.55 0.32 4.54
C ASP A 331 25.88 -0.53 5.76
N ARG A 332 25.68 -1.85 5.64
CA ARG A 332 25.83 -2.80 6.75
C ARG A 332 26.40 -4.12 6.28
N VAL A 333 27.26 -4.70 7.11
CA VAL A 333 27.87 -6.02 6.89
C VAL A 333 27.53 -6.90 8.09
N PHE A 334 26.92 -8.04 7.82
CA PHE A 334 26.56 -9.03 8.82
C PHE A 334 27.38 -10.30 8.57
N ILE A 335 28.04 -10.79 9.60
CA ILE A 335 28.77 -12.06 9.58
C ILE A 335 28.13 -12.94 10.65
N THR A 336 27.67 -14.11 10.25
CA THR A 336 26.97 -15.07 11.11
C THR A 336 27.25 -16.49 10.62
N GLU A 337 26.70 -17.48 11.30
CA GLU A 337 26.67 -18.86 10.82
C GLU A 337 25.27 -19.21 10.30
N SER A 338 25.21 -20.04 9.25
CA SER A 338 23.97 -20.64 8.76
C SER A 338 23.53 -21.80 9.68
N ALA A 339 22.33 -22.33 9.46
CA ALA A 339 21.84 -23.47 10.24
C ALA A 339 22.73 -24.72 10.11
N ASP A 340 23.47 -24.83 9.01
CA ASP A 340 24.42 -25.91 8.73
C ASP A 340 25.82 -25.67 9.33
N GLY A 341 26.02 -24.56 10.05
CA GLY A 341 27.30 -24.18 10.64
C GLY A 341 28.31 -23.63 9.62
N ASN A 342 27.85 -23.15 8.46
CA ASN A 342 28.69 -22.47 7.47
C ASN A 342 28.77 -20.98 7.78
N LYS A 343 29.93 -20.35 7.55
CA LYS A 343 30.05 -18.90 7.65
C LYS A 343 29.19 -18.24 6.56
N LEU A 344 28.31 -17.34 6.98
CA LEU A 344 27.39 -16.58 6.14
C LEU A 344 27.65 -15.09 6.29
N VAL A 345 27.94 -14.44 5.18
CA VAL A 345 28.16 -13.00 5.08
C VAL A 345 27.02 -12.38 4.30
N LYS A 346 26.37 -11.36 4.87
CA LYS A 346 25.35 -10.55 4.19
C LYS A 346 25.80 -9.10 4.17
N VAL A 347 25.89 -8.54 2.98
CA VAL A 347 26.28 -7.14 2.76
C VAL A 347 25.08 -6.39 2.20
N VAL A 348 24.64 -5.36 2.92
CA VAL A 348 23.58 -4.46 2.49
C VAL A 348 24.21 -3.24 1.84
N VAL A 349 23.84 -2.98 0.60
CA VAL A 349 24.22 -1.78 -0.15
C VAL A 349 23.01 -0.86 -0.24
N ARG A 350 23.21 0.42 0.06
CA ARG A 350 22.19 1.46 -0.07
C ARG A 350 22.52 2.39 -1.24
N ASP A 351 21.49 2.85 -1.91
CA ASP A 351 21.61 3.74 -3.06
C ASP A 351 20.57 4.85 -2.96
N LEU A 352 21.00 6.10 -3.09
CA LEU A 352 20.11 7.26 -3.03
C LEU A 352 19.49 7.47 -4.40
N LYS A 353 18.19 7.16 -4.51
CA LYS A 353 17.39 7.39 -5.70
C LYS A 353 16.72 8.76 -5.61
N ARG A 354 17.23 9.69 -6.40
CA ARG A 354 16.56 10.97 -6.68
C ARG A 354 15.63 10.77 -7.88
N PRO A 355 14.46 11.40 -7.92
CA PRO A 355 13.58 11.34 -9.08
C PRO A 355 14.28 11.77 -10.37
N GLU A 356 14.22 10.93 -11.39
CA GLU A 356 14.81 11.17 -12.70
C GLU A 356 13.77 11.03 -13.82
N ILE A 357 14.11 11.54 -15.01
CA ILE A 357 13.25 11.39 -16.20
C ILE A 357 13.04 9.89 -16.47
N GLY A 358 11.78 9.49 -16.63
CA GLY A 358 11.40 8.08 -16.78
C GLY A 358 10.85 7.43 -15.51
N ASP A 359 11.06 8.04 -14.33
CA ASP A 359 10.43 7.56 -13.10
C ASP A 359 8.92 7.72 -13.11
N LYS A 360 8.24 6.81 -12.40
CA LYS A 360 6.79 6.68 -12.39
C LYS A 360 6.21 7.17 -11.08
N PHE A 361 5.21 8.03 -11.19
CA PHE A 361 4.42 8.54 -10.07
C PHE A 361 2.95 8.21 -10.31
N ALA A 362 2.18 8.12 -9.23
CA ALA A 362 0.75 7.89 -9.31
C ALA A 362 0.00 8.64 -8.22
N SER A 363 -1.21 9.12 -8.55
CA SER A 363 -2.17 9.56 -7.55
C SER A 363 -2.98 8.38 -7.01
N ARG A 364 -3.70 8.61 -5.91
CA ARG A 364 -4.63 7.62 -5.33
C ARG A 364 -5.84 7.32 -6.22
N HIS A 365 -6.05 8.11 -7.27
CA HIS A 365 -7.20 8.02 -8.20
C HIS A 365 -6.89 7.25 -9.49
N GLY A 366 -5.89 6.36 -9.47
CA GLY A 366 -5.56 5.52 -10.62
C GLY A 366 -5.00 6.29 -11.81
N GLN A 367 -4.39 7.44 -11.55
CA GLN A 367 -3.66 8.23 -12.55
C GLN A 367 -2.16 8.07 -12.34
N LYS A 368 -1.54 7.29 -13.22
CA LYS A 368 -0.09 7.16 -13.31
C LYS A 368 0.46 8.20 -14.28
N GLY A 369 1.66 8.69 -14.01
CA GLY A 369 2.42 9.49 -14.94
C GLY A 369 3.92 9.22 -14.86
N VAL A 370 4.61 9.48 -15.96
CA VAL A 370 6.07 9.36 -16.06
C VAL A 370 6.67 10.75 -16.09
N ILE A 371 7.77 10.98 -15.37
CA ILE A 371 8.48 12.27 -15.48
C ILE A 371 8.96 12.43 -16.93
N GLY A 372 8.36 13.38 -17.65
CA GLY A 372 8.72 13.72 -19.03
C GLY A 372 9.75 14.85 -19.09
N LEU A 373 9.71 15.77 -18.13
CA LEU A 373 10.66 16.87 -18.01
C LEU A 373 10.82 17.29 -16.55
N ILE A 374 12.06 17.56 -16.15
CA ILE A 374 12.41 18.22 -14.90
C ILE A 374 12.92 19.61 -15.26
N ILE A 375 12.24 20.64 -14.79
CA ILE A 375 12.48 22.03 -15.22
C ILE A 375 12.86 22.92 -14.01
N PRO A 376 13.81 23.87 -14.16
CA PRO A 376 14.13 24.83 -13.11
C PRO A 376 12.92 25.63 -12.61
N GLU A 377 12.96 26.05 -11.35
CA GLU A 377 11.88 26.79 -10.68
C GLU A 377 11.64 28.16 -11.33
N GLU A 378 12.71 28.79 -11.82
CA GLU A 378 12.69 30.06 -12.53
C GLU A 378 11.98 30.01 -13.89
N ASP A 379 11.77 28.83 -14.46
CA ASP A 379 11.09 28.64 -15.76
C ASP A 379 9.64 28.12 -15.59
N LEU A 380 9.17 27.99 -14.34
CA LEU A 380 7.85 27.46 -14.00
C LEU A 380 6.84 28.58 -13.74
N PRO A 381 5.57 28.38 -14.14
CA PRO A 381 4.54 29.36 -13.90
C PRO A 381 4.25 29.49 -12.40
N PHE A 382 3.93 30.71 -11.97
CA PHE A 382 3.75 31.04 -10.54
C PHE A 382 2.46 31.83 -10.31
N THR A 383 1.90 31.75 -9.10
CA THR A 383 0.68 32.48 -8.72
C THR A 383 0.97 33.93 -8.31
N GLU A 384 -0.08 34.75 -8.13
CA GLU A 384 0.03 36.13 -7.59
C GLU A 384 0.74 36.18 -6.22
N ASP A 385 0.58 35.12 -5.42
CA ASP A 385 1.19 34.98 -4.10
C ASP A 385 2.60 34.34 -4.13
N GLY A 386 3.11 34.03 -5.34
CA GLY A 386 4.43 33.42 -5.54
C GLY A 386 4.48 31.92 -5.30
N VAL A 387 3.33 31.22 -5.33
CA VAL A 387 3.30 29.76 -5.26
C VAL A 387 3.71 29.17 -6.61
N ILE A 388 4.66 28.24 -6.59
CA ILE A 388 5.17 27.54 -7.77
C ILE A 388 4.77 26.06 -7.63
N PRO A 389 4.16 25.42 -8.66
CA PRO A 389 3.73 24.04 -8.57
C PRO A 389 4.93 23.09 -8.49
N ASP A 390 4.78 22.00 -7.72
CA ASP A 390 5.76 20.91 -7.69
C ASP A 390 5.62 20.02 -8.92
N ILE A 391 4.38 19.79 -9.37
CA ILE A 391 4.06 18.98 -10.54
C ILE A 391 3.04 19.70 -11.41
N ILE A 392 3.31 19.75 -12.72
CA ILE A 392 2.32 20.18 -13.72
C ILE A 392 1.73 18.96 -14.40
N PHE A 393 0.40 18.86 -14.31
CA PHE A 393 -0.39 17.74 -14.79
C PHE A 393 -1.30 18.16 -15.95
N ASN A 394 -1.42 17.32 -16.97
CA ASN A 394 -2.15 17.69 -18.17
C ASN A 394 -3.68 17.55 -18.02
N PRO A 395 -4.45 18.59 -18.38
CA PRO A 395 -5.91 18.60 -18.25
C PRO A 395 -6.62 17.55 -19.11
N HIS A 396 -6.07 17.14 -20.25
CA HIS A 396 -6.73 16.21 -21.19
C HIS A 396 -7.00 14.82 -20.60
N SER A 397 -6.26 14.47 -19.55
CA SER A 397 -6.43 13.21 -18.84
C SER A 397 -7.66 13.20 -17.92
N ILE A 398 -8.22 14.35 -17.54
CA ILE A 398 -9.36 14.40 -16.60
C ILE A 398 -10.66 14.00 -17.30
N PRO A 399 -11.08 14.62 -18.44
CA PRO A 399 -12.34 14.26 -19.10
C PRO A 399 -12.35 12.82 -19.60
N SER A 400 -11.22 12.32 -20.10
CA SER A 400 -11.09 10.96 -20.63
C SER A 400 -11.13 9.89 -19.54
N ARG A 401 -10.65 10.20 -18.34
CA ARG A 401 -10.59 9.25 -17.22
C ARG A 401 -11.75 9.35 -16.24
N MET A 402 -12.45 10.48 -16.24
CA MET A 402 -13.58 10.75 -15.35
C MET A 402 -13.21 10.52 -13.88
N THR A 403 -12.04 11.04 -13.45
CA THR A 403 -11.57 10.97 -12.07
C THR A 403 -11.85 12.28 -11.34
N ILE A 404 -13.12 12.54 -11.02
CA ILE A 404 -13.53 13.77 -10.36
C ILE A 404 -13.08 13.79 -8.90
N GLY A 405 -12.94 12.62 -8.27
CA GLY A 405 -12.40 12.49 -6.92
C GLY A 405 -11.03 13.14 -6.77
N LYS A 406 -10.18 13.08 -7.81
CA LYS A 406 -8.87 13.77 -7.81
C LYS A 406 -9.01 15.29 -7.71
N LEU A 407 -9.98 15.89 -8.39
CA LEU A 407 -10.18 17.34 -8.33
C LEU A 407 -10.69 17.77 -6.95
N LEU A 408 -11.59 16.97 -6.37
CA LEU A 408 -12.05 17.15 -4.99
C LEU A 408 -10.91 16.97 -3.98
N GLU A 409 -9.99 16.03 -4.21
CA GLU A 409 -8.79 15.84 -3.40
C GLU A 409 -7.85 17.06 -3.46
N ILE A 410 -7.64 17.65 -4.64
CA ILE A 410 -6.81 18.86 -4.82
C ILE A 410 -7.42 20.03 -4.04
N ILE A 411 -8.72 20.32 -4.25
CA ILE A 411 -9.43 21.37 -3.52
C ILE A 411 -9.39 21.11 -2.01
N GLY A 412 -9.70 19.88 -1.59
CA GLY A 412 -9.69 19.48 -0.19
C GLY A 412 -8.31 19.65 0.44
N GLY A 413 -7.24 19.30 -0.28
CA GLY A 413 -5.85 19.48 0.13
C GLY A 413 -5.51 20.95 0.36
N LYS A 414 -5.92 21.82 -0.57
CA LYS A 414 -5.76 23.27 -0.46
C LYS A 414 -6.51 23.83 0.75
N VAL A 415 -7.78 23.48 0.93
CA VAL A 415 -8.57 23.88 2.11
C VAL A 415 -7.93 23.38 3.41
N CYS A 416 -7.40 22.16 3.42
CA CYS A 416 -6.71 21.61 4.60
C CYS A 416 -5.42 22.39 4.92
N ALA A 417 -4.65 22.75 3.90
CA ALA A 417 -3.43 23.54 4.05
C ALA A 417 -3.73 24.94 4.61
N LEU A 418 -4.77 25.61 4.09
CA LEU A 418 -5.18 26.95 4.52
C LEU A 418 -5.75 26.96 5.95
N ASN A 419 -6.62 26.00 6.28
CA ASN A 419 -7.27 25.95 7.59
C ASN A 419 -6.40 25.29 8.67
N GLY A 420 -5.25 24.70 8.32
CA GLY A 420 -4.39 23.96 9.25
C GLY A 420 -5.05 22.70 9.82
N LYS A 421 -6.07 22.14 9.15
CA LYS A 421 -6.83 20.98 9.62
C LYS A 421 -7.01 19.97 8.49
N ARG A 422 -6.61 18.73 8.73
CA ARG A 422 -6.84 17.59 7.82
C ARG A 422 -8.34 17.27 7.75
N SER A 423 -8.79 16.85 6.58
CA SER A 423 -10.17 16.40 6.33
C SER A 423 -10.21 14.89 6.09
N SER A 424 -11.28 14.24 6.55
CA SER A 424 -11.55 12.83 6.30
C SER A 424 -12.63 12.71 5.23
N ASN A 425 -12.32 12.07 4.11
CA ASN A 425 -13.21 11.94 2.95
C ASN A 425 -13.26 10.50 2.46
N SER A 426 -13.76 9.63 3.34
CA SER A 426 -14.01 8.22 3.06
C SER A 426 -15.16 8.04 2.07
N ALA A 427 -15.22 6.86 1.45
CA ALA A 427 -16.35 6.52 0.58
C ALA A 427 -17.69 6.68 1.30
N PHE A 428 -18.66 7.28 0.59
CA PHE A 428 -20.03 7.50 1.06
C PHE A 428 -20.18 8.45 2.26
N HIS A 429 -19.08 9.03 2.76
CA HIS A 429 -19.07 10.10 3.75
C HIS A 429 -18.16 11.25 3.28
N PRO A 430 -18.35 11.78 2.05
CA PRO A 430 -17.54 12.88 1.56
C PRO A 430 -17.96 14.20 2.23
N THR A 431 -17.00 15.09 2.42
CA THR A 431 -17.32 16.50 2.68
C THR A 431 -18.04 17.06 1.45
N PRO A 432 -19.21 17.71 1.62
CA PRO A 432 -19.93 18.32 0.51
C PRO A 432 -19.07 19.34 -0.25
N GLU A 433 -19.17 19.36 -1.58
CA GLU A 433 -18.44 20.31 -2.43
C GLU A 433 -18.65 21.77 -1.99
N LYS A 434 -19.89 22.11 -1.64
CA LYS A 434 -20.27 23.45 -1.17
C LYS A 434 -19.43 23.90 0.04
N ASP A 435 -19.10 23.00 0.96
CA ASP A 435 -18.32 23.33 2.14
C ASP A 435 -16.88 23.66 1.77
N PHE A 436 -16.32 23.00 0.74
CA PHE A 436 -15.01 23.35 0.21
C PHE A 436 -15.01 24.71 -0.49
N VAL A 437 -16.04 25.00 -1.30
CA VAL A 437 -16.20 26.28 -1.99
C VAL A 437 -16.27 27.43 -0.98
N GLU A 438 -17.14 27.32 0.03
CA GLU A 438 -17.27 28.32 1.09
C GLU A 438 -15.97 28.50 1.89
N ALA A 439 -15.24 27.40 2.15
CA ALA A 439 -13.96 27.46 2.83
C ALA A 439 -12.87 28.15 1.99
N LEU A 440 -12.83 27.94 0.67
CA LEU A 440 -11.91 28.64 -0.23
C LEU A 440 -12.21 30.14 -0.28
N GLU A 441 -13.48 30.52 -0.49
CA GLU A 441 -13.91 31.92 -0.55
C GLU A 441 -13.61 32.66 0.76
N LYS A 442 -13.82 32.01 1.90
CA LYS A 442 -13.49 32.56 3.22
C LYS A 442 -11.99 32.82 3.40
N ASN A 443 -11.14 32.04 2.74
CA ASN A 443 -9.69 32.21 2.74
C ASN A 443 -9.19 33.15 1.62
N GLY A 444 -10.09 33.81 0.88
CA GLY A 444 -9.73 34.76 -0.17
C GLY A 444 -9.41 34.13 -1.53
N PHE A 445 -9.66 32.82 -1.71
CA PHE A 445 -9.49 32.12 -2.97
C PHE A 445 -10.80 32.05 -3.77
N LYS A 446 -10.71 31.80 -5.07
CA LYS A 446 -11.88 31.51 -5.89
C LYS A 446 -12.49 30.17 -5.50
N GLY A 447 -13.81 30.11 -5.45
CA GLY A 447 -14.56 28.90 -5.11
C GLY A 447 -14.35 27.73 -6.07
N ASP A 448 -13.95 27.99 -7.32
CA ASP A 448 -13.69 26.95 -8.32
C ASP A 448 -12.25 26.38 -8.29
N GLY A 449 -11.46 26.77 -7.29
CA GLY A 449 -10.08 26.31 -7.10
C GLY A 449 -9.08 26.84 -8.12
N LYS A 450 -9.49 27.75 -9.02
CA LYS A 450 -8.58 28.31 -10.03
C LYS A 450 -7.88 29.57 -9.53
N GLU A 451 -6.66 29.77 -10.00
CA GLU A 451 -5.82 30.90 -9.67
C GLU A 451 -5.24 31.53 -10.93
N ALA A 452 -4.88 32.80 -10.83
CA ALA A 452 -4.13 33.50 -11.86
C ALA A 452 -2.66 33.06 -11.80
N LEU A 453 -2.13 32.55 -12.91
CA LEU A 453 -0.72 32.23 -13.06
C LEU A 453 -0.06 33.18 -14.06
N TYR A 454 1.24 33.36 -13.87
CA TYR A 454 2.10 34.17 -14.72
C TYR A 454 3.13 33.28 -15.40
N ASP A 455 3.39 33.56 -16.66
CA ASP A 455 4.44 32.91 -17.41
C ASP A 455 5.80 33.40 -16.90
N ALA A 456 6.70 32.48 -16.57
CA ALA A 456 8.01 32.83 -16.04
C ALA A 456 8.95 33.41 -17.11
N ASP A 457 8.76 33.04 -18.37
CA ASP A 457 9.61 33.48 -19.48
C ASP A 457 9.28 34.94 -19.87
N THR A 458 8.00 35.32 -19.85
CA THR A 458 7.53 36.66 -20.29
C THR A 458 7.10 37.58 -19.15
N GLY A 459 6.76 37.03 -17.98
CA GLY A 459 6.13 37.75 -16.88
C GLY A 459 4.66 38.10 -17.12
N GLU A 460 4.08 37.69 -18.25
CA GLU A 460 2.69 37.97 -18.59
C GLU A 460 1.74 37.01 -17.88
N LYS A 461 0.58 37.53 -17.45
CA LYS A 461 -0.50 36.71 -16.91
C LYS A 461 -1.10 35.82 -17.99
N TYR A 462 -1.30 34.54 -17.70
CA TYR A 462 -2.04 33.66 -18.60
C TYR A 462 -3.48 34.15 -18.79
N THR A 463 -4.00 34.00 -20.02
CA THR A 463 -5.36 34.45 -20.37
C THR A 463 -6.46 33.74 -19.58
N GLN A 464 -6.18 32.51 -19.11
CA GLN A 464 -7.12 31.69 -18.36
C GLN A 464 -6.55 31.40 -16.98
N ASP A 465 -7.41 31.37 -15.97
CA ASP A 465 -7.04 30.89 -14.64
C ASP A 465 -6.77 29.38 -14.69
N VAL A 466 -5.80 28.93 -13.90
CA VAL A 466 -5.35 27.53 -13.83
C VAL A 466 -5.81 26.91 -12.53
N PHE A 467 -6.27 25.67 -12.59
CA PHE A 467 -6.69 24.91 -11.40
C PHE A 467 -5.46 24.41 -10.63
N MET A 468 -5.39 24.73 -9.33
CA MET A 468 -4.25 24.46 -8.45
C MET A 468 -4.63 23.92 -7.08
#